data_AF-A0A972R789-F1
#
_entry.id   AF-A0A972R789-F1
#
_cell.length_a   1.000
_cell.length_b   1.000
_cell.length_c   1.000
_cell.angle_alpha   90.00
_cell.angle_beta   90.00
_cell.angle_gamma   90.00
#
_symmetry.space_group_name_H-M   'P 1'
#
loop_
_entity.id
_entity.type
_entity.pdbx_description
1 polymer ?
#
loop_
_entity_poly.entity_id
_entity_poly.type
_entity_poly.pdbx_seq_one_letter_code
_entity_poly.pdbx_strand_id
1 'polypeptide(L)'
;DTFRYVNGAGNKYMISEIQYFISDIKLINKQGDTVLLDKNEDIHYIDSDIPKVFIYAPGYSVPLGNYAKMDFSFGINEKTTSLRGGFFIL
;
A
#
# COMPACT_ATOMS: atom_id res chain seq x y z
N ASP A 1 -4.94 24.86 3.65
CA ASP A 1 -4.33 23.73 4.35
C ASP A 1 -5.02 23.54 5.70
N THR A 2 -5.93 22.57 5.83
CA THR A 2 -6.65 22.30 7.09
C THR A 2 -7.35 20.93 7.03
N PHE A 3 -6.59 19.84 6.90
CA PHE A 3 -7.16 18.52 7.20
C PHE A 3 -7.26 18.38 8.72
N ARG A 4 -8.45 18.59 9.27
CA ARG A 4 -8.74 18.49 10.71
C ARG A 4 -9.51 17.20 10.95
N TYR A 5 -8.85 16.22 11.55
CA TYR A 5 -9.52 15.03 12.05
C TYR A 5 -10.17 15.36 13.40
N VAL A 6 -11.40 14.90 13.60
CA VAL A 6 -12.06 14.95 14.90
C VAL A 6 -12.37 13.52 15.31
N ASN A 7 -11.81 13.06 16.42
CA ASN A 7 -12.07 11.72 16.91
C ASN A 7 -13.48 11.62 17.53
N GLY A 8 -13.92 10.41 17.88
CA GLY A 8 -15.23 10.18 18.51
C GLY A 8 -15.45 10.88 19.85
N ALA A 9 -14.40 11.38 20.49
CA ALA A 9 -14.47 12.18 21.72
C ALA A 9 -14.53 13.70 21.48
N GLY A 10 -14.53 14.15 20.21
CA GLY A 10 -14.59 15.57 19.85
C GLY A 10 -13.24 16.29 19.84
N ASN A 11 -12.13 15.58 20.10
CA ASN A 11 -10.79 16.15 20.05
C ASN A 11 -10.37 16.39 18.61
N LYS A 12 -9.86 17.59 18.33
CA LYS A 12 -9.37 17.99 17.01
C LYS A 12 -7.88 17.69 16.91
N TYR A 13 -7.50 16.96 15.87
CA TYR A 13 -6.12 16.67 15.53
C TYR A 13 -5.82 17.23 14.14
N MET A 14 -4.62 17.77 14.01
CA MET A 14 -4.04 18.09 12.72
C MET A 14 -3.22 16.89 12.29
N ILE A 15 -3.54 16.31 11.15
CA ILE A 15 -2.69 15.29 10.53
C ILE A 15 -1.61 16.07 9.78
N SER A 16 -0.37 15.96 10.23
CA SER A 16 0.78 16.62 9.60
C SER A 16 1.41 15.77 8.50
N GLU A 17 1.37 14.45 8.64
CA GLU A 17 2.07 13.51 7.77
C GLU A 17 1.36 12.15 7.78
N ILE A 18 1.41 11.44 6.66
CA ILE A 18 0.85 10.09 6.52
C ILE A 18 1.89 9.19 5.83
N GLN A 19 2.22 8.09 6.50
CA GLN A 19 3.11 7.06 5.98
C GLN A 19 2.42 5.69 6.07
N TYR A 20 2.55 4.88 5.04
CA TYR A 20 1.94 3.55 5.00
C TYR A 20 2.60 2.62 3.99
N PHE A 21 2.22 1.35 4.06
CA PHE A 21 2.64 0.32 3.14
C PHE A 21 1.46 -0.15 2.29
N ILE A 22 1.75 -0.55 1.05
CA ILE A 22 0.84 -1.30 0.18
C ILE A 22 1.54 -2.62 -0.15
N SER A 23 0.83 -3.74 0.01
CA SER A 23 1.35 -5.08 -0.32
C SER A 23 0.35 -5.88 -1.16
N ASP A 24 0.78 -7.06 -1.64
CA ASP A 24 -0.07 -8.03 -2.35
C ASP A 24 -0.84 -7.46 -3.54
N ILE A 25 -0.23 -6.55 -4.29
CA ILE A 25 -0.87 -5.90 -5.44
C ILE A 25 -1.20 -6.95 -6.50
N LYS A 26 -2.48 -7.03 -6.88
CA LYS A 26 -3.04 -8.01 -7.81
C LYS A 26 -3.79 -7.30 -8.92
N LEU A 27 -3.52 -7.69 -10.16
CA LEU A 27 -4.33 -7.28 -11.30
C LEU A 27 -5.30 -8.41 -11.66
N ILE A 28 -6.57 -8.08 -11.86
CA ILE A 28 -7.62 -9.05 -12.14
C ILE A 28 -8.22 -8.72 -13.51
N ASN A 29 -8.25 -9.70 -14.41
CA ASN A 29 -8.86 -9.53 -15.74
C ASN A 29 -10.39 -9.68 -15.69
N LYS A 30 -11.07 -9.52 -16.85
CA LYS A 30 -12.54 -9.64 -16.93
C LYS A 30 -13.05 -11.08 -16.69
N GLN A 31 -12.18 -12.08 -16.85
CA GLN A 31 -12.45 -13.49 -16.66
C GLN A 31 -12.26 -13.92 -15.19
N GLY A 32 -11.65 -13.07 -14.36
CA GLY A 32 -11.32 -13.35 -12.96
C GLY A 32 -9.91 -13.88 -12.74
N ASP A 33 -9.10 -14.05 -13.79
CA ASP A 33 -7.71 -14.47 -13.63
C ASP A 33 -6.91 -13.36 -12.97
N THR A 34 -6.03 -13.76 -12.05
CA THR A 34 -5.25 -12.85 -11.22
C THR A 34 -3.77 -12.94 -11.56
N VAL A 35 -3.13 -11.78 -11.69
CA VAL A 35 -1.68 -11.63 -11.78
C VAL A 35 -1.19 -10.91 -10.52
N LEU A 36 -0.40 -11.60 -9.71
CA LEU A 36 0.27 -11.00 -8.56
C LEU A 36 1.47 -10.17 -9.05
N LEU A 37 1.46 -8.89 -8.71
CA LEU A 37 2.56 -7.93 -8.93
C LEU A 37 3.54 -7.88 -7.74
N ASP A 38 3.33 -8.69 -6.72
CA ASP A 38 4.21 -8.83 -5.57
C ASP A 38 4.77 -10.26 -5.53
N LYS A 39 5.72 -10.58 -6.42
CA LYS A 39 6.27 -11.94 -6.52
C LYS A 39 7.31 -12.26 -5.44
N ASN A 40 7.88 -11.25 -4.79
CA ASN A 40 9.04 -11.39 -3.89
C ASN A 40 8.84 -10.76 -2.50
N GLU A 41 7.59 -10.55 -2.04
CA GLU A 41 7.32 -9.79 -0.80
C GLU A 41 7.70 -8.29 -0.92
N ASP A 42 7.58 -7.76 -2.13
CA ASP A 42 7.71 -6.35 -2.47
C ASP A 42 6.56 -5.54 -1.85
N ILE A 43 6.81 -5.04 -0.66
CA ILE A 43 6.01 -4.03 0.01
C ILE A 43 6.37 -2.66 -0.59
N HIS A 44 5.36 -1.90 -1.00
CA HIS A 44 5.55 -0.53 -1.46
C HIS A 44 5.34 0.47 -0.31
N TYR A 45 6.38 1.20 0.05
CA TYR A 45 6.33 2.26 1.05
C TYR A 45 5.85 3.58 0.44
N ILE A 46 4.89 4.22 1.09
CA ILE A 46 4.34 5.52 0.76
C ILE A 46 4.60 6.50 1.89
N ASP A 47 5.02 7.70 1.53
CA ASP A 47 5.29 8.82 2.42
C ASP A 47 4.73 10.09 1.80
N SER A 48 3.80 10.77 2.49
CA SER A 48 3.12 11.96 1.97
C SER A 48 4.06 13.09 1.55
N ASP A 49 5.27 13.14 2.11
CA ASP A 49 6.23 14.22 1.89
C ASP A 49 7.24 13.88 0.78
N ILE A 50 7.20 12.66 0.25
CA ILE A 50 8.11 12.19 -0.79
C ILE A 50 7.29 11.77 -2.05
N PRO A 51 6.90 12.71 -2.93
CA PRO A 51 6.03 12.41 -4.07
C PRO A 51 6.56 11.32 -5.02
N LYS A 52 7.88 11.12 -5.05
CA LYS A 52 8.52 10.09 -5.87
C LYS A 52 8.10 8.67 -5.45
N VAL A 53 7.84 8.43 -4.17
CA VAL A 53 7.45 7.10 -3.69
C VAL A 53 5.99 6.79 -3.97
N PHE A 54 5.19 7.72 -4.51
CA PHE A 54 3.81 7.43 -4.93
C PHE A 54 3.72 6.59 -6.20
N ILE A 55 4.82 6.49 -6.94
CA ILE A 55 4.87 5.72 -8.18
C ILE A 55 5.38 4.33 -7.86
N TYR A 56 4.49 3.35 -8.01
CA TYR A 56 4.86 1.95 -8.02
C TYR A 56 5.34 1.53 -9.41
N ALA A 57 6.61 1.17 -9.52
CA ALA A 57 7.23 0.67 -10.75
C ALA A 57 7.89 -0.70 -10.46
N PRO A 58 7.18 -1.82 -10.71
CA PRO A 58 7.75 -3.14 -10.45
C PRO A 58 8.99 -3.35 -11.32
N GLY A 59 10.07 -3.90 -10.74
CA GLY A 59 11.35 -4.12 -11.43
C GLY A 59 11.33 -5.22 -12.50
N TYR A 60 10.16 -5.66 -12.92
CA TYR A 60 9.96 -6.76 -13.85
C TYR A 60 8.76 -6.49 -14.76
N SER A 61 8.69 -7.21 -15.88
CA SER A 61 7.62 -7.04 -16.85
C SER A 61 6.29 -7.59 -16.32
N VAL A 62 5.27 -6.72 -16.28
CA VAL A 62 3.88 -7.13 -16.10
C VAL A 62 3.40 -7.79 -17.41
N PRO A 63 2.75 -8.96 -17.37
CA PRO A 63 2.18 -9.58 -18.56
C PRO A 63 1.26 -8.63 -19.32
N LEU A 64 1.35 -8.64 -20.65
CA LEU A 64 0.43 -7.86 -21.48
C LEU A 64 -0.99 -8.44 -21.36
N GLY A 65 -1.97 -7.58 -21.16
CA GLY A 65 -3.36 -7.99 -21.02
C GLY A 65 -4.31 -6.84 -20.70
N ASN A 66 -5.60 -7.13 -20.75
CA ASN A 66 -6.66 -6.21 -20.35
C ASN A 66 -7.11 -6.52 -18.92
N TYR A 67 -6.78 -5.64 -17.98
CA TYR A 67 -7.15 -5.76 -16.58
C TYR A 67 -8.38 -4.92 -16.28
N ALA A 68 -9.29 -5.45 -15.47
CA ALA A 68 -10.54 -4.81 -15.11
C ALA A 68 -10.50 -4.23 -13.69
N LYS A 69 -9.68 -4.81 -12.80
CA LYS A 69 -9.59 -4.41 -11.39
C LYS A 69 -8.15 -4.54 -10.89
N MET A 70 -7.87 -3.79 -9.82
CA MET A 70 -6.66 -3.90 -9.03
C MET A 70 -7.07 -4.07 -7.56
N ASP A 71 -6.55 -5.12 -6.94
CA ASP A 71 -6.74 -5.41 -5.52
C ASP A 71 -5.38 -5.28 -4.82
N PHE A 72 -5.36 -4.79 -3.59
CA PHE A 72 -4.15 -4.66 -2.79
C PHE A 72 -4.49 -4.68 -1.29
N SER A 73 -3.47 -4.97 -0.49
CA SER A 73 -3.52 -4.90 0.97
C SER A 73 -2.94 -3.57 1.42
N PHE A 74 -3.62 -2.91 2.37
CA PHE A 74 -3.03 -1.77 3.09
C PHE A 74 -2.28 -2.32 4.31
N GLY A 75 -0.98 -2.02 4.40
CA GLY A 75 -0.07 -2.58 5.39
C GLY A 75 0.90 -3.59 4.79
N ILE A 76 1.42 -4.46 5.66
CA ILE A 76 2.36 -5.53 5.33
C ILE A 76 1.59 -6.86 5.33
N ASN A 77 1.91 -7.77 4.42
CA ASN A 77 1.25 -9.08 4.40
C ASN A 77 1.68 -9.94 5.60
N GLU A 78 0.80 -10.82 6.07
CA GLU A 78 1.08 -11.67 7.24
C GLU A 78 2.25 -12.65 7.02
N LYS A 79 2.61 -12.91 5.76
CA LYS A 79 3.67 -13.86 5.40
C LYS A 79 5.05 -13.32 5.77
N THR A 80 5.25 -12.01 5.73
CA THR A 80 6.48 -11.33 6.15
C THR A 80 6.62 -11.20 7.68
N THR A 81 5.57 -11.49 8.46
CA THR A 81 5.56 -11.35 9.94
C THR A 81 6.50 -12.34 10.67
N SER A 82 7.20 -13.22 9.97
CA SER A 82 8.12 -14.18 10.62
C SER A 82 9.54 -13.65 10.89
N LEU A 83 9.91 -12.42 10.50
CA LEU A 83 11.27 -11.92 10.79
C LEU A 83 11.32 -10.43 11.20
N ARG A 84 11.73 -10.25 12.47
CA ARG A 84 12.40 -9.09 13.10
C ARG A 84 11.50 -7.97 13.65
N GLY A 85 11.43 -7.95 14.99
CA GLY A 85 10.78 -6.92 15.77
C GLY A 85 11.27 -5.52 15.42
N GLY A 86 10.32 -4.70 14.97
CA GLY A 86 10.39 -3.26 14.93
C GLY A 86 9.02 -2.76 15.36
N PHE A 87 8.93 -2.22 16.56
CA PHE A 87 7.75 -1.52 17.06
C PHE A 87 7.55 -0.27 16.18
N PHE A 88 6.42 -0.16 15.48
CA PHE A 88 5.98 1.10 14.87
C PHE A 88 4.87 1.66 15.78
N ILE A 89 5.15 2.75 16.49
CA ILE A 89 4.15 3.53 17.23
C ILE A 89 3.82 4.75 16.37
N LEU A 90 2.52 4.98 16.14
CA LEU A 90 1.95 6.20 15.58
C LEU A 90 2.08 7.38 16.57
#